data_AF-A0A9R1SZ72-F1
#
_entry.id   AF-A0A9R1SZ72-F1
#
_cell.length_a   1.000
_cell.length_b   1.000
_cell.length_c   1.000
_cell.angle_alpha   90.00
_cell.angle_beta   90.00
_cell.angle_gamma   90.00
#
_symmetry.space_group_name_H-M   'P 1'
#
loop_
_entity.id
_entity.type
_entity.pdbx_description
1 polymer ?
#
loop_
_entity_poly.entity_id
_entity_poly.type
_entity_poly.pdbx_seq_one_letter_code
_entity_poly.pdbx_strand_id
1 'polypeptide(L)'
;MMIAGRVSVALFTLYFVISIITTSEGRPRIRHHRGDSRCTKCAPGWGVSTACTPEKDTECSKCARGSYSPHHSLQPCWICSRCGPGLYEAHPCTSKTDTVCDSCHRHALDNADYHGKCKSHKSLFLAPEDAKSTGEESSLVNEDDDELNDNQEKEREIILAQDIEADLRAAQKHSMQRF
;
A
#
# COMPACT_ATOMS: atom_id res chain seq x y z
N MET A 1 -62.78 9.52 -17.39
CA MET A 1 -61.68 9.32 -18.35
C MET A 1 -60.52 10.32 -18.23
N MET A 2 -60.61 11.40 -17.43
CA MET A 2 -59.52 12.41 -17.31
C MET A 2 -58.45 12.08 -16.25
N ILE A 3 -58.79 11.28 -15.23
CA ILE A 3 -57.88 10.93 -14.14
C ILE A 3 -56.79 9.96 -14.62
N ALA A 4 -57.16 8.97 -15.46
CA ALA A 4 -56.21 8.01 -16.04
C ALA A 4 -55.16 8.69 -16.94
N GLY A 5 -55.57 9.70 -17.72
CA GLY A 5 -54.65 10.47 -18.57
C GLY A 5 -53.65 11.31 -17.76
N ARG A 6 -54.09 11.92 -16.65
CA ARG A 6 -53.21 12.68 -15.76
C ARG A 6 -52.19 11.81 -15.03
N VAL A 7 -52.59 10.61 -14.63
CA VAL A 7 -51.69 9.62 -14.02
C VAL A 7 -50.64 9.13 -15.03
N SER A 8 -51.04 8.84 -16.27
CA SER A 8 -50.08 8.47 -17.32
C SER A 8 -49.06 9.57 -17.60
N VAL A 9 -49.50 10.82 -17.73
CA VAL A 9 -48.59 11.96 -17.96
C VAL A 9 -47.60 12.10 -16.79
N ALA A 10 -48.07 11.97 -15.55
CA ALA A 10 -47.20 12.03 -14.37
C ALA A 10 -46.14 10.91 -14.37
N LEU A 11 -46.51 9.68 -14.72
CA LEU A 11 -45.58 8.54 -14.83
C LEU A 11 -44.53 8.74 -15.92
N PHE A 12 -44.92 9.26 -17.09
CA PHE A 12 -43.97 9.58 -18.15
C PHE A 12 -43.00 10.68 -17.76
N THR A 13 -43.48 11.74 -17.11
CA THR A 13 -42.61 12.80 -16.60
C THR A 13 -41.65 12.29 -15.53
N LEU A 14 -42.12 11.42 -14.64
CA LEU A 14 -41.29 10.82 -13.60
C LEU A 14 -40.21 9.92 -14.21
N TYR A 15 -40.57 9.10 -15.20
CA TYR A 15 -39.62 8.24 -15.93
C TYR A 15 -38.57 9.07 -16.67
N PHE A 16 -38.97 10.17 -17.30
CA PHE A 16 -38.07 11.08 -18.01
C PHE A 16 -37.11 11.76 -17.02
N VAL A 17 -37.61 12.21 -15.87
CA VAL A 17 -36.79 12.79 -14.79
C VAL A 17 -35.82 11.76 -14.21
N ILE A 18 -36.25 10.53 -13.93
CA ILE A 18 -35.38 9.45 -13.46
C ILE A 18 -34.28 9.15 -14.49
N SER A 19 -34.64 9.08 -15.77
CA SER A 19 -33.68 8.89 -16.86
C SER A 19 -32.63 10.00 -16.88
N ILE A 20 -33.05 11.27 -16.77
CA ILE A 20 -32.14 12.42 -16.68
C ILE A 20 -31.22 12.30 -15.46
N ILE A 21 -31.76 11.95 -14.29
CA ILE A 21 -30.97 11.78 -13.05
C ILE A 21 -29.91 10.70 -13.24
N THR A 22 -30.24 9.54 -13.83
CA THR A 22 -29.27 8.46 -14.09
C THR A 22 -28.19 8.82 -15.12
N THR A 23 -28.48 9.71 -16.08
CA THR A 23 -27.50 10.20 -17.05
C THR A 23 -26.58 11.29 -16.49
N SER A 24 -26.97 11.93 -15.37
CA SER A 24 -26.28 13.07 -14.79
C SER A 24 -25.10 12.71 -13.88
N GLU A 25 -24.74 11.43 -13.75
CA GLU A 25 -23.43 11.00 -13.20
C GLU A 25 -22.30 11.38 -14.18
N GLY A 26 -22.12 12.67 -14.43
CA GLY A 26 -21.07 13.20 -15.27
C GLY A 26 -19.71 12.86 -14.66
N ARG A 27 -18.87 12.15 -15.44
CA ARG A 27 -17.44 11.95 -15.13
C ARG A 27 -16.81 13.32 -14.86
N PRO A 28 -16.33 13.62 -13.63
CA PRO A 28 -15.62 14.86 -13.37
C PRO A 28 -14.25 14.76 -14.04
N ARG A 29 -14.14 15.26 -15.28
CA ARG A 29 -12.87 15.38 -16.00
C ARG A 29 -12.19 16.66 -15.55
N ILE A 30 -11.25 16.56 -14.62
CA ILE A 30 -10.43 17.72 -14.23
C ILE A 30 -9.20 17.77 -15.13
N ARG A 31 -9.11 18.80 -15.97
CA ARG A 31 -7.88 19.13 -16.72
C ARG A 31 -7.00 20.00 -15.84
N HIS A 32 -6.03 19.39 -15.16
CA HIS A 32 -4.92 20.16 -14.58
C HIS A 32 -3.83 20.30 -15.65
N HIS A 33 -3.83 21.42 -16.37
CA HIS A 33 -2.70 21.80 -17.23
C HIS A 33 -1.52 22.23 -16.35
N ARG A 34 -0.67 21.27 -15.98
CA ARG A 34 0.66 21.52 -15.42
C ARG A 34 1.61 20.47 -16.02
N GLY A 35 2.07 20.73 -17.25
CA GLY A 35 2.95 19.85 -18.03
C GLY A 35 2.30 19.26 -19.29
N ASP A 36 3.14 18.85 -20.24
CA ASP A 36 2.90 18.49 -21.66
C ASP A 36 1.96 17.29 -21.94
N SER A 37 1.16 16.85 -20.96
CA SER A 37 0.18 15.79 -21.18
C SER A 37 -1.15 16.37 -21.64
N ARG A 38 -1.50 16.17 -22.92
CA ARG A 38 -2.84 16.47 -23.48
C ARG A 38 -3.97 15.58 -22.92
N CYS A 39 -3.66 14.67 -22.02
CA CYS A 39 -4.56 13.64 -21.50
C CYS A 39 -5.28 14.07 -20.23
N THR A 40 -6.59 13.84 -20.17
CA THR A 40 -7.41 14.13 -18.99
C THR A 40 -7.29 13.01 -17.95
N LYS A 41 -7.01 13.38 -16.70
CA LYS A 41 -6.96 12.44 -15.57
C LYS A 41 -8.37 11.95 -15.17
N CYS A 42 -8.48 10.68 -14.82
CA CYS A 42 -9.68 10.11 -14.22
C CYS A 42 -9.87 10.61 -12.78
N ALA A 43 -11.11 10.74 -12.32
CA ALA A 43 -11.42 11.17 -10.95
C ALA A 43 -11.20 10.04 -9.92
N PRO A 44 -11.06 10.36 -8.62
CA PRO A 44 -11.09 9.35 -7.56
C PRO A 44 -12.33 8.45 -7.67
N GLY A 45 -12.14 7.14 -7.56
CA GLY A 45 -13.21 6.16 -7.85
C GLY A 45 -13.24 5.64 -9.28
N TRP A 46 -12.42 6.22 -10.16
CA TRP A 46 -12.34 5.89 -11.58
C TRP A 46 -10.89 5.64 -11.98
N GLY A 47 -10.68 4.67 -12.87
CA GLY A 47 -9.39 4.34 -13.45
C GLY A 47 -9.44 4.34 -14.97
N VAL A 48 -8.28 4.39 -15.60
CA VAL A 48 -8.18 4.37 -17.07
C VAL A 48 -8.60 3.01 -17.62
N SER A 49 -9.63 3.02 -18.47
CA SER A 49 -10.02 1.85 -19.28
C SER A 49 -9.34 1.84 -20.63
N THR A 50 -9.08 3.01 -21.20
CA THR A 50 -8.35 3.16 -22.47
C THR A 50 -7.43 4.35 -22.37
N ALA A 51 -6.14 4.10 -22.61
CA ALA A 51 -5.12 5.13 -22.57
C ALA A 51 -5.39 6.20 -23.64
N CYS A 52 -4.95 7.44 -23.37
CA CYS A 52 -5.01 8.50 -24.35
C CYS A 52 -4.07 8.23 -25.52
N THR A 53 -4.45 8.73 -26.69
CA THR A 53 -3.60 8.82 -27.89
C THR A 53 -3.51 10.29 -28.32
N PRO A 54 -2.67 10.65 -29.30
CA PRO A 54 -2.62 12.02 -29.83
C PRO A 54 -3.96 12.53 -30.38
N GLU A 55 -4.85 11.62 -30.80
CA GLU A 55 -6.17 11.90 -31.39
C GLU A 55 -7.34 11.69 -30.43
N LYS A 56 -7.17 10.87 -29.39
CA LYS A 56 -8.23 10.52 -28.44
C LYS A 56 -7.82 10.76 -26.99
N ASP A 57 -8.69 11.44 -26.25
CA ASP A 57 -8.51 11.66 -24.82
C ASP A 57 -8.71 10.36 -24.02
N THR A 58 -8.25 10.34 -22.78
CA THR A 58 -8.35 9.21 -21.87
C THR A 58 -9.81 8.80 -21.63
N GLU A 59 -10.06 7.49 -21.65
CA GLU A 59 -11.34 6.93 -21.23
C GLU A 59 -11.23 6.32 -19.83
N CYS A 60 -12.20 6.63 -18.97
CA CYS A 60 -12.20 6.25 -17.56
C CYS A 60 -13.38 5.34 -17.23
N SER A 61 -13.19 4.22 -16.54
CA SER A 61 -14.27 3.40 -16.01
C SER A 61 -14.31 3.46 -14.48
N LYS A 62 -15.49 3.20 -13.91
CA LYS A 62 -15.67 3.13 -12.45
C LYS A 62 -14.90 1.91 -11.94
N CYS A 63 -14.20 2.06 -10.82
CA CYS A 63 -13.51 0.92 -10.21
C CYS A 63 -14.51 -0.16 -9.80
N ALA A 64 -14.20 -1.41 -10.18
CA ALA A 64 -14.99 -2.57 -9.83
C ALA A 64 -14.88 -2.86 -8.33
N ARG A 65 -15.75 -3.73 -7.81
CA ARG A 65 -15.60 -4.21 -6.42
C ARG A 65 -14.25 -4.91 -6.27
N GLY A 66 -13.51 -4.56 -5.22
CA GLY A 66 -12.14 -5.04 -5.01
C GLY A 66 -11.06 -4.25 -5.76
N SER A 67 -11.40 -3.09 -6.36
CA SER A 67 -10.41 -2.14 -6.84
C SER A 67 -10.73 -0.69 -6.45
N TYR A 68 -9.70 0.15 -6.41
CA TYR A 68 -9.80 1.54 -5.98
C TYR A 68 -8.87 2.48 -6.78
N SER A 69 -9.17 3.78 -6.73
CA SER A 69 -8.34 4.86 -7.28
C SER A 69 -8.50 6.09 -6.38
N PRO A 70 -7.46 6.49 -5.62
CA PRO A 70 -7.61 7.49 -4.56
C PRO A 70 -7.53 8.94 -5.04
N HIS A 71 -6.84 9.18 -6.15
CA HIS A 71 -6.52 10.51 -6.62
C HIS A 71 -6.78 10.63 -8.12
N HIS A 72 -6.74 11.86 -8.62
CA HIS A 72 -6.81 12.10 -10.05
C HIS A 72 -5.60 11.48 -10.76
N SER A 73 -5.81 10.42 -11.55
CA SER A 73 -4.73 9.63 -12.13
C SER A 73 -4.98 9.24 -13.60
N LEU A 74 -3.89 8.88 -14.30
CA LEU A 74 -3.93 8.22 -15.61
C LEU A 74 -3.63 6.72 -15.48
N GLN A 75 -3.80 6.17 -14.28
CA GLN A 75 -3.58 4.76 -13.99
C GLN A 75 -4.92 4.00 -14.03
N PRO A 76 -4.91 2.70 -14.35
CA PRO A 76 -6.06 1.84 -14.09
C PRO A 76 -6.34 1.77 -12.58
N CYS A 77 -7.52 1.26 -12.21
CA CYS A 77 -7.83 1.02 -10.80
C CYS A 77 -6.86 -0.01 -10.19
N TRP A 78 -6.39 0.26 -8.98
CA TRP A 78 -5.54 -0.65 -8.23
C TRP A 78 -6.37 -1.70 -7.51
N ILE A 79 -5.83 -2.91 -7.40
CA ILE A 79 -6.48 -3.98 -6.64
C ILE A 79 -6.38 -3.64 -5.15
N CYS A 80 -7.47 -3.82 -4.42
CA CYS A 80 -7.46 -3.59 -2.98
C CYS A 80 -6.52 -4.58 -2.27
N SER A 81 -5.79 -4.07 -1.29
CA SER A 81 -4.99 -4.84 -0.36
C SER A 81 -5.86 -5.83 0.42
N ARG A 82 -5.27 -6.97 0.81
CA ARG A 82 -5.92 -7.98 1.65
C ARG A 82 -5.19 -8.08 2.97
N CYS A 83 -5.92 -8.14 4.07
CA CYS A 83 -5.32 -8.32 5.39
C CYS A 83 -4.91 -9.78 5.58
N GLY A 84 -3.62 -9.98 5.84
CA GLY A 84 -3.01 -11.28 6.10
C GLY A 84 -3.35 -11.85 7.49
N PRO A 85 -2.74 -12.99 7.88
CA PRO A 85 -2.96 -13.59 9.19
C PRO A 85 -2.57 -12.63 10.33
N GLY A 86 -3.32 -12.65 11.43
CA GLY A 86 -3.10 -11.75 12.59
C GLY A 86 -3.54 -10.30 12.38
N LEU A 87 -4.07 -9.95 11.21
CA LEU A 87 -4.63 -8.64 10.88
C LEU A 87 -6.11 -8.75 10.54
N TYR A 88 -6.88 -7.70 10.85
CA TYR A 88 -8.27 -7.56 10.45
C TYR A 88 -8.46 -6.29 9.62
N GLU A 89 -9.54 -6.27 8.85
CA GLU A 89 -9.98 -5.15 8.02
C GLU A 89 -10.64 -4.09 8.90
N ALA A 90 -9.85 -3.12 9.33
CA ALA A 90 -10.32 -2.00 10.14
C ALA A 90 -11.20 -1.05 9.31
N HIS A 91 -10.79 -0.77 8.08
CA HIS A 91 -11.61 -0.05 7.11
C HIS A 91 -11.70 -0.81 5.80
N PRO A 92 -12.93 -1.00 5.28
CA PRO A 92 -13.10 -1.76 4.08
C PRO A 92 -12.69 -1.00 2.83
N CYS A 93 -12.30 -1.75 1.80
CA CYS A 93 -11.98 -1.14 0.52
C CYS A 93 -13.21 -0.46 -0.09
N THR A 94 -13.00 0.74 -0.64
CA THR A 94 -14.00 1.46 -1.42
C THR A 94 -13.45 1.76 -2.80
N SER A 95 -14.26 2.28 -3.72
CA SER A 95 -13.73 2.68 -5.03
C SER A 95 -12.65 3.78 -4.94
N LYS A 96 -12.58 4.50 -3.81
CA LYS A 96 -11.66 5.63 -3.60
C LYS A 96 -10.54 5.34 -2.61
N THR A 97 -10.65 4.30 -1.79
CA THR A 97 -9.70 4.04 -0.71
C THR A 97 -9.37 2.57 -0.65
N ASP A 98 -8.11 2.27 -0.38
CA ASP A 98 -7.69 0.89 -0.13
C ASP A 98 -8.32 0.34 1.15
N THR A 99 -8.22 -0.98 1.31
CA THR A 99 -8.41 -1.67 2.57
C THR A 99 -7.36 -1.19 3.58
N VAL A 100 -7.80 -0.84 4.79
CA VAL A 100 -6.89 -0.56 5.91
C VAL A 100 -6.91 -1.73 6.86
N CYS A 101 -5.74 -2.33 7.08
CA CYS A 101 -5.56 -3.45 7.99
C CYS A 101 -5.02 -2.96 9.33
N ASP A 102 -5.54 -3.50 10.43
CA ASP A 102 -5.02 -3.25 11.77
C ASP A 102 -4.76 -4.58 12.50
N SER A 103 -3.97 -4.53 13.56
CA SER A 103 -3.52 -5.72 14.28
C SER A 103 -4.59 -6.25 15.22
N CYS A 104 -4.70 -7.58 15.34
CA CYS A 104 -5.58 -8.22 16.33
C CYS A 104 -5.27 -7.83 17.79
N HIS A 105 -4.11 -7.20 18.05
CA HIS A 105 -3.74 -6.63 19.34
C HIS A 105 -4.61 -5.44 19.75
N ARG A 106 -5.14 -4.68 18.78
CA ARG A 106 -6.11 -3.63 19.05
C ARG A 106 -7.51 -4.23 19.04
N HIS A 107 -8.19 -4.14 20.19
CA HIS A 107 -9.54 -4.66 20.33
C HIS A 107 -10.54 -3.80 19.54
N ALA A 108 -11.20 -4.41 18.55
CA ALA A 108 -12.26 -3.77 17.77
C ALA A 108 -13.57 -4.56 17.92
N LEU A 109 -14.19 -4.46 19.10
CA LEU A 109 -15.40 -5.21 19.47
C LEU A 109 -16.62 -4.88 18.60
N ASP A 110 -16.61 -3.76 17.87
CA ASP A 110 -17.71 -3.38 16.98
C ASP A 110 -17.47 -3.79 15.52
N ASN A 111 -16.34 -4.44 15.21
CA ASN A 111 -15.98 -4.84 13.85
C ASN A 111 -16.20 -6.35 13.63
N ALA A 112 -17.00 -6.70 12.63
CA ALA A 112 -17.30 -8.10 12.31
C ALA A 112 -16.08 -8.89 11.80
N ASP A 113 -15.19 -8.28 11.02
CA ASP A 113 -13.96 -8.92 10.54
C ASP A 113 -12.98 -9.17 11.69
N TYR A 114 -12.91 -8.26 12.67
CA TYR A 114 -12.18 -8.48 13.92
C TYR A 114 -12.72 -9.71 14.65
N HIS A 115 -14.04 -9.88 14.78
CA HIS A 115 -14.60 -11.08 15.41
C HIS A 115 -14.31 -12.36 14.64
N GLY A 116 -14.31 -12.29 13.31
CA GLY A 116 -14.03 -13.44 12.45
C GLY A 116 -12.57 -13.89 12.49
N LYS A 117 -11.62 -12.94 12.59
CA LYS A 117 -10.18 -13.23 12.51
C LYS A 117 -9.44 -13.23 13.85
N CYS A 118 -9.89 -12.43 14.81
CA CYS A 118 -9.13 -12.14 16.04
C CYS A 118 -9.76 -12.69 17.33
N LYS A 119 -11.06 -13.01 17.35
CA LYS A 119 -11.78 -13.41 18.58
C LYS A 119 -11.23 -14.68 19.24
N SER A 120 -10.58 -15.55 18.47
CA SER A 120 -9.92 -16.78 18.96
C SER A 120 -8.40 -16.64 19.13
N HIS A 121 -7.77 -15.61 18.56
CA HIS A 121 -6.33 -15.39 18.63
C HIS A 121 -5.99 -14.38 19.71
N LYS A 122 -6.05 -14.84 20.97
CA LYS A 122 -5.28 -14.21 22.04
C LYS A 122 -3.80 -14.46 21.70
N SER A 123 -3.11 -13.41 21.25
CA SER A 123 -1.68 -13.35 20.88
C SER A 123 -1.17 -14.42 19.88
N LEU A 124 -1.07 -14.05 18.59
CA LEU A 124 -0.04 -14.63 17.70
C LEU A 124 1.29 -13.86 17.83
N PHE A 125 1.63 -13.50 19.06
CA PHE A 125 2.99 -13.21 19.46
C PHE A 125 3.15 -13.98 20.77
N LEU A 126 3.37 -15.28 20.64
CA LEU A 126 3.85 -16.09 21.75
C LEU A 126 5.15 -15.42 22.20
N ALA A 127 5.35 -15.25 23.50
CA ALA A 127 6.69 -14.94 23.99
C ALA A 127 7.64 -16.05 23.49
N PRO A 128 8.93 -15.79 23.22
CA PRO A 128 9.85 -16.79 22.68
C PRO A 128 9.83 -18.14 23.43
N GLU A 129 9.60 -18.10 24.74
CA GLU A 129 9.40 -19.27 25.60
C GLU A 129 8.15 -20.11 25.25
N ASP A 130 7.07 -19.47 24.79
CA ASP A 130 5.79 -20.09 24.44
C ASP A 130 5.73 -20.55 22.96
N ALA A 131 6.62 -20.03 22.10
CA ALA A 131 6.79 -20.47 20.70
C ALA A 131 7.56 -21.80 20.59
N LYS A 132 8.23 -22.20 21.69
CA LYS A 132 8.98 -23.44 21.78
C LYS A 132 8.01 -24.62 21.69
N SER A 133 7.94 -25.26 20.51
CA SER A 133 7.08 -26.41 20.13
C SER A 133 5.91 -26.10 19.19
N THR A 134 5.65 -24.85 18.79
CA THR A 134 4.56 -24.53 17.84
C THR A 134 4.98 -24.57 16.37
N GLY A 135 6.30 -24.64 16.09
CA GLY A 135 6.83 -24.60 14.72
C GLY A 135 6.72 -23.22 14.04
N GLU A 136 6.26 -22.21 14.77
CA GLU A 136 6.20 -20.80 14.36
C GLU A 136 7.39 -19.98 14.88
N GLU A 137 8.46 -20.67 15.30
CA GLU A 137 9.70 -20.04 15.75
C GLU A 137 10.40 -19.38 14.56
N SER A 138 10.25 -18.07 14.42
CA SER A 138 11.10 -17.28 13.53
C SER A 138 12.38 -16.90 14.27
N SER A 139 13.52 -17.48 13.88
CA SER A 139 14.84 -17.05 14.31
C SER A 139 15.20 -15.71 13.67
N LEU A 140 14.51 -14.63 14.06
CA LEU A 140 15.00 -13.28 13.84
C LEU A 140 15.49 -12.73 15.18
N VAL A 141 16.40 -13.49 15.79
CA VAL A 141 17.37 -12.91 16.71
C VAL A 141 18.48 -12.45 15.76
N ASN A 142 18.70 -11.14 15.64
CA ASN A 142 20.05 -10.70 15.33
C ASN A 142 20.85 -11.15 16.55
N GLU A 143 21.41 -12.35 16.50
CA GLU A 143 22.41 -12.77 17.48
C GLU A 143 23.56 -11.81 17.26
N ASP A 144 23.69 -10.85 18.18
CA ASP A 144 24.93 -10.13 18.37
C ASP A 144 25.93 -11.19 18.89
N ASP A 145 26.51 -11.96 17.98
CA ASP A 145 27.62 -12.88 18.24
C ASP A 145 28.89 -12.05 18.54
N ASP A 146 28.84 -11.24 19.60
CA ASP A 146 29.94 -10.43 20.12
C ASP A 146 30.64 -11.13 21.29
N GLU A 147 30.63 -12.47 21.35
CA GLU A 147 31.60 -13.22 22.16
C GLU A 147 32.79 -13.64 21.29
N LEU A 148 33.56 -12.64 20.88
CA LEU A 148 34.83 -12.85 20.19
C LEU A 148 35.84 -13.38 21.23
N ASN A 149 36.25 -14.64 21.08
CA ASN A 149 37.20 -15.30 21.99
C ASN A 149 38.51 -14.49 22.12
N ASP A 150 39.08 -14.39 23.32
CA ASP A 150 40.36 -13.72 23.65
C ASP A 150 41.48 -13.94 22.61
N ASN A 151 41.50 -15.10 21.97
CA ASN A 151 42.46 -15.42 20.91
C ASN A 151 42.21 -14.67 19.60
N GLN A 152 40.95 -14.52 19.18
CA GLN A 152 40.59 -13.74 17.99
C GLN A 152 40.79 -12.24 18.22
N GLU A 153 40.64 -11.75 19.46
CA GLU A 153 40.83 -10.33 19.76
C GLU A 153 42.32 -9.97 19.65
N LYS A 154 43.19 -10.82 20.21
CA LYS A 154 44.64 -10.72 20.02
C LYS A 154 45.07 -10.81 18.56
N GLU A 155 44.45 -11.69 17.78
CA GLU A 155 44.76 -11.81 16.35
C GLU A 155 44.39 -10.53 15.60
N ARG A 156 43.24 -9.93 15.91
CA ARG A 156 42.81 -8.64 15.36
C ARG A 156 43.76 -7.51 15.74
N GLU A 157 44.22 -7.44 16.99
CA GLU A 157 45.19 -6.44 17.45
C GLU A 157 46.53 -6.56 16.72
N ILE A 158 47.00 -7.79 16.47
CA ILE A 158 48.25 -8.05 15.72
C ILE A 158 48.12 -7.57 14.27
N ILE A 159 47.01 -7.88 13.61
CA ILE A 159 46.77 -7.45 12.22
C ILE A 159 46.73 -5.91 12.14
N LEU A 160 46.01 -5.27 13.07
CA LEU A 160 45.91 -3.81 13.11
C LEU A 160 47.28 -3.15 13.33
N ALA A 161 48.13 -3.70 14.19
CA ALA A 161 49.48 -3.19 14.40
C ALA A 161 50.36 -3.32 13.14
N GLN A 162 50.22 -4.41 12.39
CA GLN A 162 50.95 -4.62 11.14
C GLN A 162 50.51 -3.63 10.06
N ASP A 163 49.22 -3.35 9.94
CA ASP A 163 48.69 -2.38 8.98
C ASP A 163 49.18 -0.96 9.29
N ILE A 164 49.17 -0.55 10.56
CA ILE A 164 49.71 0.75 10.99
C ILE A 164 51.20 0.85 10.66
N GLU A 165 51.98 -0.21 10.90
CA GLU A 165 53.41 -0.20 10.57
C GLU A 165 53.65 -0.13 9.05
N ALA A 166 52.84 -0.84 8.26
CA ALA A 166 52.91 -0.81 6.80
C ALA A 166 52.63 0.61 6.26
N ASP A 167 51.62 1.28 6.80
CA ASP A 167 51.25 2.65 6.44
C ASP A 167 52.34 3.66 6.81
N LEU A 168 52.93 3.53 8.02
CA LEU A 168 54.04 4.38 8.44
C LEU A 168 55.27 4.18 7.54
N ARG A 169 55.60 2.94 7.18
CA ARG A 169 56.69 2.63 6.25
C ARG A 169 56.41 3.16 4.85
N ALA A 170 55.17 3.08 4.38
CA ALA A 170 54.76 3.66 3.09
C ALA A 170 54.89 5.19 3.10
N ALA A 171 54.45 5.84 4.18
CA ALA A 171 54.58 7.28 4.36
C ALA A 171 56.05 7.74 4.43
N GLN A 172 56.91 6.97 5.11
CA GLN A 172 58.35 7.25 5.19
C GLN A 172 59.07 7.02 3.84
N LYS A 173 58.70 5.98 3.09
CA LYS A 173 59.20 5.80 1.71
C LYS A 173 58.74 6.96 0.81
N HIS A 174 57.49 7.36 0.94
CA HIS A 174 56.93 8.49 0.18
C HIS A 174 57.62 9.82 0.55
N SER A 175 58.05 10.01 1.79
CA SER A 175 58.79 11.22 2.19
C SER A 175 60.24 11.22 1.69
N MET A 176 60.92 10.06 1.67
CA MET A 176 62.28 9.93 1.12
C MET A 176 62.34 10.06 -0.41
N GLN A 177 61.26 9.71 -1.13
CA GLN A 177 61.16 9.87 -2.59
C GLN A 177 60.83 11.31 -3.04
N ARG A 178 60.50 12.20 -2.10
CA ARG A 178 60.21 13.62 -2.36
C ARG A 178 61.45 14.54 -2.26
N PHE A 179 62.63 13.98 -2.01
CA PHE A 179 63.92 14.67 -2.03
C PHE A 179 64.76 14.25 -3.24
#